data_AF-A0A5F0LX98-F1
#
_entry.id   AF-A0A5F0LX98-F1
#
_cell.length_a   1.000
_cell.length_b   1.000
_cell.length_c   1.000
_cell.angle_alpha   90.00
_cell.angle_beta   90.00
_cell.angle_gamma   90.00
#
_symmetry.space_group_name_H-M   'P 1'
#
loop_
_entity.id
_entity.type
_entity.pdbx_description
1 polymer ?
#
loop_
_entity_poly.entity_id
_entity_poly.type
_entity_poly.pdbx_seq_one_letter_code
_entity_poly.pdbx_strand_id
1 'polypeptide(L)'
;MSIIKLRNSKRWKNGGFYPILICLCGFVAAFVLRYVLSSVVDESMSMLFFAINCIIMSYFFGYVYSLGLLVLAIPTALYFFRKPYYMMDGLGSKDVFLIVVYGSIVMLAAIIIEWLQRERYSAVLQQRVSETRYQMLIESDQARRAEYAEHFAAVSKRQSEESSAPATSDSAPLQS
;
A
#
# COMPACT_ATOMS: atom_id res chain seq x y z
N MET A 1 -24.43 3.36 0.10
CA MET A 1 -23.60 3.09 -1.10
C MET A 1 -22.35 3.94 -1.04
N SER A 2 -21.23 3.41 -0.52
CA SER A 2 -19.94 4.10 -0.62
C SER A 2 -19.30 3.76 -1.97
N ILE A 3 -19.14 4.75 -2.83
CA ILE A 3 -18.43 4.59 -4.10
C ILE A 3 -16.95 4.41 -3.77
N ILE A 4 -16.48 3.16 -3.83
CA ILE A 4 -15.07 2.84 -3.66
C ILE A 4 -14.33 3.34 -4.89
N LYS A 5 -13.61 4.46 -4.73
CA LYS A 5 -12.78 5.06 -5.77
C LYS A 5 -11.52 4.22 -5.97
N LEU A 6 -11.61 3.20 -6.82
CA LEU A 6 -10.47 2.39 -7.27
C LEU A 6 -9.40 3.32 -7.85
N ARG A 7 -8.33 3.52 -7.09
CA ARG A 7 -7.23 4.41 -7.46
C ARG A 7 -6.05 3.57 -7.94
N ASN A 8 -5.44 4.02 -9.04
CA ASN A 8 -4.35 3.37 -9.74
C ASN A 8 -3.25 2.82 -8.80
N SER A 9 -2.90 1.55 -8.96
CA SER A 9 -1.85 0.85 -8.19
C SER A 9 -0.46 1.48 -8.36
N LYS A 10 -0.24 2.25 -9.44
CA LYS A 10 0.98 3.02 -9.66
C LYS A 10 1.15 4.25 -8.74
N ARG A 11 0.13 4.65 -7.97
CA ARG A 11 0.19 5.76 -6.99
C ARG A 11 -0.21 5.25 -5.60
N TRP A 12 0.63 4.37 -5.03
CA TRP A 12 0.41 3.81 -3.70
C TRP A 12 0.44 4.85 -2.57
N LYS A 13 1.06 6.03 -2.77
CA LYS A 13 1.15 7.08 -1.74
C LYS A 13 0.56 8.42 -2.20
N ASN A 14 -0.27 9.04 -1.35
CA ASN A 14 -0.69 10.43 -1.53
C ASN A 14 0.57 11.33 -1.49
N GLY A 15 0.86 12.02 -2.59
CA GLY A 15 1.81 13.12 -2.58
C GLY A 15 1.27 14.23 -1.68
N GLY A 16 2.00 14.58 -0.63
CA GLY A 16 1.64 15.64 0.32
C GLY A 16 2.91 16.19 0.96
N PHE A 17 2.80 17.34 1.62
CA PHE A 17 3.93 18.00 2.29
C PHE A 17 4.39 17.31 3.59
N TYR A 18 3.50 16.60 4.27
CA TYR A 18 3.82 15.87 5.52
C TYR A 18 4.98 14.86 5.38
N PRO A 19 5.02 14.01 4.33
CA PRO A 19 6.19 13.20 3.99
C PRO A 19 7.52 13.93 4.03
N ILE A 20 7.56 15.12 3.42
CA ILE A 20 8.79 15.91 3.28
C ILE A 20 9.25 16.40 4.65
N LEU A 21 8.34 16.88 5.49
CA LEU A 21 8.65 17.33 6.85
C LEU A 21 9.20 16.20 7.72
N ILE A 22 8.63 15.00 7.62
CA ILE A 22 9.10 13.84 8.38
C ILE A 22 10.48 13.37 7.88
N CYS A 23 10.68 13.32 6.57
CA CYS A 23 11.98 13.03 5.97
C CYS A 23 13.05 14.03 6.42
N LEU A 24 12.72 15.32 6.46
CA LEU A 24 13.62 16.38 6.90
C LEU A 24 13.93 16.27 8.40
N CYS A 25 12.93 15.98 9.22
CA CYS A 25 13.13 15.74 10.65
C CYS A 25 14.03 14.51 10.90
N GLY A 26 13.81 13.41 10.18
CA GLY A 26 14.67 12.22 10.27
C GLY A 26 16.10 12.49 9.80
N PHE A 27 16.27 13.32 8.76
CA PHE A 27 17.59 13.77 8.31
C PHE A 27 18.32 14.57 9.39
N VAL A 28 17.64 15.53 10.02
CA VAL A 28 18.20 16.31 11.14
C VAL A 28 18.53 15.39 12.32
N ALA A 29 17.67 14.44 12.65
CA ALA A 29 17.92 13.47 13.71
C ALA A 29 19.17 12.61 13.41
N ALA A 30 19.32 12.11 12.18
CA ALA A 30 20.49 11.35 11.75
C ALA A 30 21.77 12.21 11.81
N PHE A 31 21.67 13.48 11.43
CA PHE A 31 22.77 14.44 11.53
C PHE A 31 23.19 14.65 12.99
N VAL A 32 22.24 14.93 13.89
CA VAL A 32 22.51 15.12 15.33
C VAL A 32 23.10 13.84 15.94
N LEU A 33 22.54 12.68 15.62
CA LEU A 33 23.03 11.39 16.10
C LEU A 33 24.50 11.18 15.69
N ARG A 34 24.84 11.47 14.43
CA ARG A 34 26.22 11.37 13.92
C ARG A 34 27.14 12.44 14.52
N TYR A 35 26.62 13.63 14.81
CA TYR A 35 27.39 14.71 15.45
C TYR A 35 27.79 14.33 16.88
N VAL A 36 26.86 13.77 17.66
CA VAL A 36 27.14 13.26 19.01
C VAL A 36 28.12 12.08 18.98
N LEU A 37 27.97 11.18 18.00
CA LEU A 37 28.87 10.03 17.81
C LEU A 37 30.20 10.37 17.11
N SER A 38 30.47 11.66 16.86
CA SER A 38 31.68 12.07 16.15
C SER A 38 32.98 11.71 16.84
N SER A 39 32.97 11.54 18.16
CA SER A 39 34.14 11.10 18.94
C SER A 39 34.48 9.61 18.78
N VAL A 40 33.52 8.79 18.32
CA VAL A 40 33.65 7.32 18.24
C VAL A 40 33.73 6.84 16.79
N VAL A 41 33.11 7.56 15.86
CA VAL A 41 32.95 7.10 14.47
C VAL A 41 34.04 7.68 13.58
N ASP A 42 34.87 6.78 13.06
CA ASP A 42 35.93 7.07 12.08
C ASP A 42 35.41 7.79 10.83
N GLU A 43 36.30 8.55 10.20
CA GLU A 43 35.99 9.39 9.04
C GLU A 43 35.50 8.56 7.83
N SER A 44 35.95 7.31 7.72
CA SER A 44 35.52 6.37 6.68
C SER A 44 34.03 6.01 6.73
N MET A 45 33.37 6.16 7.89
CA MET A 45 31.96 5.79 8.11
C MET A 45 31.03 7.00 8.11
N SER A 46 31.46 8.11 7.49
CA SER A 46 30.68 9.36 7.46
C SER A 46 29.27 9.20 6.91
N MET A 47 29.07 8.37 5.88
CA MET A 47 27.81 8.29 5.15
C MET A 47 26.83 7.25 5.71
N LEU A 48 27.28 6.42 6.66
CA LEU A 48 26.52 5.26 7.16
C LEU A 48 25.18 5.66 7.79
N PHE A 49 25.18 6.64 8.69
CA PHE A 49 23.95 7.10 9.37
C PHE A 49 22.96 7.75 8.39
N PHE A 50 23.48 8.47 7.40
CA PHE A 50 22.65 9.03 6.33
C PHE A 50 22.08 7.94 5.44
N ALA A 51 22.86 6.91 5.11
CA ALA A 51 22.40 5.76 4.34
C ALA A 51 21.29 5.01 5.07
N ILE A 52 21.44 4.73 6.37
CA ILE A 52 20.39 4.12 7.20
C ILE A 52 19.12 4.98 7.18
N ASN A 53 19.25 6.29 7.40
CA ASN A 53 18.09 7.19 7.34
C ASN A 53 17.42 7.17 5.95
N CYS A 54 18.20 7.17 4.87
CA CYS A 54 17.66 7.07 3.52
C CYS A 54 16.90 5.75 3.29
N ILE A 55 17.39 4.63 3.82
CA ILE A 55 16.72 3.32 3.72
C ILE A 55 15.41 3.32 4.51
N ILE A 56 15.43 3.83 5.75
CA ILE A 56 14.23 3.96 6.59
C ILE A 56 13.19 4.84 5.89
N MET A 57 13.61 5.97 5.35
CA MET A 57 12.71 6.88 4.63
C MET A 57 12.21 6.29 3.31
N SER A 58 13.03 5.48 2.63
CA SER A 58 12.58 4.70 1.47
C SER A 58 11.47 3.72 1.87
N TYR A 59 11.60 3.07 3.02
CA TYR A 59 10.59 2.15 3.52
C TYR A 59 9.27 2.85 3.83
N PHE A 60 9.28 4.01 4.47
CA PHE A 60 8.04 4.70 4.80
C PHE A 60 7.45 5.49 3.63
N PHE A 61 8.28 6.19 2.86
CA PHE A 61 7.86 7.19 1.88
C PHE A 61 8.07 6.80 0.42
N GLY A 62 8.81 5.73 0.15
CA GLY A 62 9.11 5.22 -1.18
C GLY A 62 10.43 5.74 -1.74
N TYR A 63 10.80 5.21 -2.91
CA TYR A 63 12.11 5.44 -3.52
C TYR A 63 12.43 6.92 -3.79
N VAL A 64 11.44 7.72 -4.21
CA VAL A 64 11.63 9.12 -4.63
C VAL A 64 12.17 10.01 -3.50
N TYR A 65 11.63 9.85 -2.28
CA TYR A 65 12.06 10.64 -1.13
C TYR A 65 13.44 10.20 -0.64
N SER A 66 13.74 8.90 -0.73
CA SER A 66 15.06 8.37 -0.40
C SER A 66 16.15 8.93 -1.32
N LEU A 67 15.90 8.97 -2.64
CA LEU A 67 16.82 9.60 -3.60
C LEU A 67 17.00 11.09 -3.32
N GLY A 68 15.92 11.81 -3.03
CA GLY A 68 16.01 13.23 -2.68
C GLY A 68 16.87 13.47 -1.44
N LEU A 69 16.70 12.63 -0.40
CA LEU A 69 17.54 12.67 0.79
C LEU A 69 18.98 12.28 0.51
N LEU A 70 19.23 11.33 -0.38
CA LEU A 70 20.58 10.94 -0.78
C LEU A 70 21.32 12.09 -1.48
N VAL A 71 20.64 12.84 -2.35
CA VAL A 71 21.19 14.04 -3.01
C VAL A 71 21.53 15.12 -1.99
N LEU A 72 20.78 15.25 -0.89
CA LEU A 72 21.10 16.18 0.21
C LEU A 72 22.17 15.62 1.17
N ALA A 73 22.20 14.30 1.36
CA ALA A 73 23.14 13.62 2.24
C ALA A 73 24.57 13.70 1.74
N ILE A 74 24.80 13.55 0.43
CA ILE A 74 26.14 13.62 -0.18
C ILE A 74 26.84 14.95 0.15
N PRO A 75 26.32 16.13 -0.20
CA PRO A 75 26.99 17.39 0.08
C PRO A 75 27.11 17.65 1.59
N THR A 76 26.11 17.25 2.39
CA THR A 76 26.17 17.38 3.85
C THR A 76 27.29 16.53 4.45
N ALA A 77 27.43 15.28 3.99
CA ALA A 77 28.48 14.37 4.45
C ALA A 77 29.87 14.88 4.05
N LEU A 78 30.03 15.35 2.82
CA LEU A 78 31.29 15.88 2.31
C LEU A 78 31.72 17.17 3.02
N TYR A 79 30.78 18.05 3.37
CA TYR A 79 31.09 19.34 3.99
C TYR A 79 31.35 19.26 5.50
N PHE A 80 30.55 18.47 6.24
CA PHE A 80 30.61 18.45 7.71
C PHE A 80 31.58 17.44 8.31
N PHE A 81 31.83 16.32 7.62
CA PHE A 81 32.52 15.16 8.22
C PHE A 81 33.86 14.84 7.57
N ARG A 82 34.35 15.67 6.63
CA ARG A 82 35.66 15.55 6.00
C ARG A 82 36.70 16.49 6.64
N LYS A 83 37.94 16.01 6.80
CA LYS A 83 39.13 16.82 7.08
C LYS A 83 39.76 17.38 5.78
N PRO A 84 40.17 18.66 5.74
CA PRO A 84 40.03 19.66 6.80
C PRO A 84 38.57 20.12 6.89
N TYR A 85 38.02 20.08 8.10
CA TYR A 85 36.65 20.51 8.35
C TYR A 85 36.47 21.96 7.85
N TYR A 86 35.36 22.22 7.14
CA TYR A 86 35.01 23.54 6.61
C TYR A 86 35.91 24.09 5.49
N MET A 87 36.77 23.27 4.88
CA MET A 87 37.57 23.63 3.70
C MET A 87 37.12 22.82 2.49
N MET A 88 36.84 23.50 1.37
CA MET A 88 36.56 22.87 0.08
C MET A 88 37.86 22.33 -0.52
N ASP A 89 38.39 21.26 0.05
CA ASP A 89 39.47 20.51 -0.58
C ASP A 89 38.89 19.58 -1.66
N GLY A 90 39.66 19.36 -2.73
CA GLY A 90 39.21 18.64 -3.92
C GLY A 90 38.59 17.27 -3.63
N LEU A 91 37.69 16.77 -4.49
CA LEU A 91 37.17 15.41 -4.37
C LEU A 91 38.32 14.41 -4.53
N GLY A 92 38.67 13.72 -3.45
CA GLY A 92 39.65 12.64 -3.48
C GLY A 92 39.05 11.33 -3.99
N SER A 93 39.89 10.44 -4.51
CA SER A 93 39.45 9.12 -5.02
C SER A 93 38.71 8.28 -3.96
N LYS A 94 39.06 8.45 -2.68
CA LYS A 94 38.39 7.78 -1.55
C LYS A 94 36.95 8.25 -1.36
N ASP A 95 36.66 9.52 -1.62
CA ASP A 95 35.31 10.09 -1.49
C ASP A 95 34.39 9.55 -2.58
N VAL A 96 34.89 9.50 -3.82
CA VAL A 96 34.16 8.93 -4.95
C VAL A 96 33.83 7.47 -4.67
N PHE A 97 34.78 6.70 -4.13
CA PHE A 97 34.55 5.31 -3.74
C PHE A 97 33.44 5.18 -2.68
N LEU A 98 33.47 6.00 -1.63
CA LEU A 98 32.44 5.96 -0.59
C LEU A 98 31.05 6.36 -1.13
N ILE A 99 30.97 7.40 -1.97
CA ILE A 99 29.71 7.82 -2.60
C ILE A 99 29.14 6.69 -3.47
N VAL A 100 29.98 6.01 -4.24
CA VAL A 100 29.54 4.89 -5.11
C VAL A 100 29.07 3.70 -4.26
N VAL A 101 29.81 3.34 -3.21
CA VAL A 101 29.46 2.19 -2.35
C VAL A 101 28.18 2.47 -1.57
N TYR A 102 28.11 3.56 -0.81
CA TYR A 102 26.90 3.87 -0.04
C TYR A 102 25.72 4.25 -0.94
N GLY A 103 26.00 4.94 -2.04
CA GLY A 103 25.01 5.23 -3.06
C GLY A 103 24.37 3.97 -3.61
N SER A 104 25.18 2.99 -4.03
CA SER A 104 24.67 1.72 -4.54
C SER A 104 23.89 0.92 -3.49
N ILE A 105 24.32 0.92 -2.23
CA ILE A 105 23.59 0.28 -1.12
C ILE A 105 22.20 0.90 -0.95
N VAL A 106 22.12 2.23 -0.84
CA VAL A 106 20.82 2.92 -0.69
C VAL A 106 19.95 2.69 -1.93
N MET A 107 20.54 2.75 -3.12
CA MET A 107 19.82 2.56 -4.38
C MET A 107 19.23 1.15 -4.50
N LEU A 108 20.03 0.11 -4.21
CA LEU A 108 19.57 -1.28 -4.18
C LEU A 108 18.50 -1.51 -3.12
N ALA A 109 18.72 -1.03 -1.89
CA ALA A 109 17.74 -1.15 -0.83
C ALA A 109 16.41 -0.48 -1.20
N ALA A 110 16.49 0.72 -1.78
CA ALA A 110 15.31 1.47 -2.19
C ALA A 110 14.56 0.78 -3.36
N ILE A 111 15.26 0.16 -4.32
CA ILE A 111 14.63 -0.67 -5.37
C ILE A 111 13.91 -1.88 -4.76
N ILE A 112 14.58 -2.63 -3.88
CA ILE A 112 14.02 -3.84 -3.26
C ILE A 112 12.76 -3.49 -2.46
N ILE A 113 12.82 -2.39 -1.69
CA ILE A 113 11.68 -1.90 -0.91
C ILE A 113 10.51 -1.54 -1.83
N GLU A 114 10.75 -0.78 -2.90
CA GLU A 114 9.72 -0.39 -3.85
C GLU A 114 9.07 -1.63 -4.52
N TRP A 115 9.89 -2.62 -4.86
CA TRP A 115 9.43 -3.87 -5.45
C TRP A 115 8.55 -4.66 -4.47
N LEU A 116 9.01 -4.84 -3.22
CA LEU A 116 8.27 -5.52 -2.16
C LEU A 116 6.93 -4.83 -1.86
N GLN A 117 6.92 -3.51 -1.85
CA GLN A 117 5.71 -2.72 -1.60
C GLN A 117 4.68 -2.86 -2.74
N ARG A 118 5.15 -2.93 -3.99
CA ARG A 118 4.28 -3.23 -5.14
C ARG A 118 3.63 -4.60 -5.02
N GLU A 119 4.39 -5.62 -4.64
CA GLU A 119 3.85 -6.98 -4.46
C GLU A 119 2.81 -7.03 -3.32
N ARG A 120 3.12 -6.42 -2.17
CA ARG A 120 2.16 -6.31 -1.05
C ARG A 120 0.88 -5.60 -1.46
N TYR A 121 0.98 -4.52 -2.23
CA TYR A 121 -0.20 -3.79 -2.70
C TYR A 121 -1.06 -4.62 -3.65
N SER A 122 -0.44 -5.40 -4.54
CA SER A 122 -1.14 -6.33 -5.43
C SER A 122 -1.90 -7.41 -4.65
N ALA A 123 -1.26 -8.01 -3.65
CA ALA A 123 -1.89 -9.02 -2.80
C ALA A 123 -3.10 -8.45 -2.02
N VAL A 124 -2.94 -7.27 -1.41
CA VAL A 124 -4.04 -6.60 -0.70
C VAL A 124 -5.19 -6.28 -1.64
N LEU A 125 -4.91 -5.83 -2.86
CA LEU A 125 -5.95 -5.52 -3.84
C LEU A 125 -6.72 -6.78 -4.25
N GLN A 126 -6.03 -7.90 -4.48
CA GLN A 126 -6.67 -9.19 -4.79
C GLN A 126 -7.57 -9.66 -3.65
N GLN A 127 -7.13 -9.53 -2.39
CA GLN A 127 -7.94 -9.86 -1.21
C GLN A 127 -9.23 -9.01 -1.14
N ARG A 128 -9.14 -7.70 -1.39
CA ARG A 128 -10.33 -6.82 -1.38
C ARG A 128 -11.30 -7.15 -2.50
N VAL A 129 -10.80 -7.53 -3.67
CA VAL A 129 -11.63 -7.97 -4.80
C VAL A 129 -12.32 -9.30 -4.46
N SER A 130 -11.63 -10.26 -3.83
CA SER A 130 -12.26 -11.51 -3.41
C SER A 130 -13.32 -11.29 -2.34
N GLU A 131 -13.08 -10.41 -1.36
CA GLU A 131 -14.09 -10.03 -0.34
C GLU A 131 -15.34 -9.45 -1.00
N THR A 132 -15.18 -8.55 -1.96
CA THR A 132 -16.31 -7.92 -2.68
C THR A 132 -17.08 -8.94 -3.53
N ARG A 133 -16.37 -9.82 -4.25
CA ARG A 133 -17.00 -10.90 -5.03
C ARG A 133 -17.77 -11.87 -4.15
N TYR A 134 -17.23 -12.18 -2.97
CA TYR A 134 -17.89 -13.06 -2.02
C TYR A 134 -19.16 -12.44 -1.45
N GLN A 135 -19.16 -11.14 -1.12
CA GLN A 135 -20.35 -10.41 -0.69
C GLN A 135 -21.44 -10.41 -1.76
N MET A 136 -21.10 -10.10 -3.02
CA MET A 136 -22.06 -10.14 -4.13
C MET A 136 -22.64 -11.53 -4.34
N LEU A 137 -21.84 -12.59 -4.18
CA LEU A 137 -22.33 -13.97 -4.26
C LEU A 137 -23.36 -14.26 -3.17
N ILE A 138 -23.08 -13.86 -1.92
CA ILE A 138 -24.01 -14.03 -0.80
C ILE A 138 -25.31 -13.27 -1.05
N GLU A 139 -25.24 -12.01 -1.44
CA GLU A 139 -26.43 -11.19 -1.75
C GLU A 139 -27.24 -11.82 -2.88
N SER A 140 -26.58 -12.32 -3.92
CA SER A 140 -27.26 -13.02 -5.03
C SER A 140 -27.95 -14.31 -4.59
N ASP A 141 -27.34 -15.09 -3.69
CA ASP A 141 -27.94 -16.33 -3.21
C ASP A 141 -29.10 -16.05 -2.24
N GLN A 142 -29.01 -15.00 -1.43
CA GLN A 142 -30.11 -14.53 -0.58
C GLN A 142 -31.30 -14.05 -1.41
N ALA A 143 -31.06 -13.24 -2.46
CA ALA A 143 -32.11 -12.80 -3.37
C ALA A 143 -32.81 -13.98 -4.05
N ARG A 144 -32.03 -14.95 -4.55
CA ARG A 144 -32.56 -16.16 -5.17
C ARG A 144 -33.39 -17.01 -4.20
N ARG A 145 -32.96 -17.14 -2.94
CA ARG A 145 -33.74 -17.84 -1.90
C ARG A 145 -35.06 -17.13 -1.57
N ALA A 146 -35.07 -15.80 -1.57
CA ALA A 146 -36.29 -15.03 -1.37
C ALA A 146 -37.30 -15.25 -2.51
N GLU A 147 -36.84 -15.21 -3.77
CA GLU A 147 -37.67 -15.51 -4.94
C GLU A 147 -38.27 -16.93 -4.88
N TYR A 148 -37.48 -17.94 -4.50
CA TYR A 148 -37.99 -19.29 -4.31
C TYR A 148 -39.05 -19.37 -3.21
N ALA A 149 -38.83 -18.70 -2.06
CA ALA A 149 -39.80 -18.68 -0.96
C ALA A 149 -41.14 -18.04 -1.38
N GLU A 150 -41.11 -16.94 -2.14
CA GLU A 150 -42.31 -16.32 -2.70
C GLU A 150 -43.04 -17.26 -3.67
N HIS A 151 -42.31 -17.94 -4.55
CA HIS A 151 -42.88 -18.94 -5.46
C HIS A 151 -43.54 -20.10 -4.70
N PHE A 152 -42.90 -20.65 -3.66
CA PHE A 152 -43.48 -21.71 -2.84
C PHE A 152 -44.73 -21.25 -2.09
N ALA A 153 -44.74 -20.04 -1.53
CA ALA A 153 -45.90 -19.47 -0.87
C ALA A 153 -47.08 -19.28 -1.84
N ALA A 154 -46.81 -18.78 -3.05
CA ALA A 154 -47.81 -18.59 -4.09
C ALA A 154 -48.41 -19.93 -4.57
N VAL A 155 -47.58 -20.97 -4.74
CA VAL A 155 -48.05 -22.31 -5.13
C VAL A 155 -48.88 -22.94 -4.02
N SER A 156 -48.42 -22.89 -2.76
CA SER A 156 -49.16 -23.43 -1.61
C SER A 156 -50.53 -22.76 -1.45
N LYS A 157 -50.61 -21.43 -1.65
CA LYS A 157 -51.88 -20.70 -1.62
C LYS A 157 -52.85 -21.19 -2.70
N ARG A 158 -52.40 -21.30 -3.96
CA ARG A 158 -53.25 -21.85 -5.04
C ARG A 158 -53.75 -23.25 -4.72
N GLN A 159 -52.89 -24.10 -4.18
CA GLN A 159 -53.24 -25.48 -3.85
C GLN A 159 -54.28 -25.56 -2.71
N SER A 160 -54.23 -24.63 -1.74
CA SER A 160 -55.24 -24.51 -0.70
C SER A 160 -56.59 -23.97 -1.22
N GLU A 161 -56.56 -23.05 -2.20
CA GLU A 161 -57.76 -22.53 -2.87
C GLU A 161 -58.42 -23.63 -3.74
N GLU A 162 -57.63 -24.44 -4.44
CA GLU A 162 -58.11 -25.55 -5.27
C GLU A 162 -58.68 -26.71 -4.43
N SER A 163 -58.10 -26.98 -3.25
CA SER A 163 -58.64 -27.97 -2.29
C SER A 163 -59.88 -27.51 -1.53
N SER A 164 -60.14 -26.20 -1.47
CA SER A 164 -61.32 -25.63 -0.80
C SER A 164 -62.43 -25.22 -1.77
N ALA A 165 -62.19 -25.29 -3.08
CA ALA A 165 -63.23 -25.17 -4.09
C ALA A 165 -64.21 -26.37 -3.98
N PRO A 166 -65.52 -26.13 -3.87
CA PRO A 166 -66.49 -27.22 -3.85
C PRO A 166 -66.42 -27.93 -5.19
N ALA A 167 -66.34 -29.26 -5.18
CA ALA A 167 -66.50 -30.08 -6.38
C ALA A 167 -67.84 -29.70 -7.02
N THR A 168 -67.80 -28.84 -8.03
CA THR A 168 -68.97 -28.53 -8.85
C THR A 168 -69.29 -29.81 -9.60
N SER A 169 -70.30 -30.51 -9.06
CA SER A 169 -70.99 -31.62 -9.66
C SER A 169 -71.45 -31.21 -11.06
N ASP A 170 -70.72 -31.62 -12.08
CA ASP A 170 -71.21 -31.61 -13.45
C ASP A 170 -72.07 -32.87 -13.63
N SER A 171 -73.26 -32.83 -13.04
CA SER A 171 -74.35 -33.76 -13.36
C SER A 171 -75.22 -33.08 -14.41
N ALA A 172 -74.85 -33.22 -15.68
CA ALA A 172 -75.76 -32.93 -16.80
C ALA A 172 -76.69 -34.15 -16.99
N PRO A 173 -78.02 -33.96 -17.08
CA PRO A 173 -78.98 -35.04 -17.17
C PRO A 173 -79.06 -35.61 -18.59
N LEU A 174 -79.28 -36.92 -18.67
CA LEU A 174 -79.72 -37.65 -19.85
C LEU A 174 -80.88 -36.92 -20.56
N GLN A 175 -80.69 -36.56 -21.83
CA GLN A 175 -81.79 -36.31 -22.77
C GLN A 175 -81.74 -37.34 -23.90
N SER A 176 -82.80 -38.16 -23.90
CA SER A 176 -83.45 -38.95 -24.98
C SER A 176 -82.61 -39.56 -26.09
#